data_AF-A0A964T6L6-F1
#
_entry.id   AF-A0A964T6L6-F1
#
_cell.length_a   1.000
_cell.length_b   1.000
_cell.length_c   1.000
_cell.angle_alpha   90.00
_cell.angle_beta   90.00
_cell.angle_gamma   90.00
#
_symmetry.space_group_name_H-M   'P 1'
#
loop_
_entity.id
_entity.type
_entity.pdbx_description
1 polymer ?
#
loop_
_entity_poly.entity_id
_entity_poly.type
_entity_poly.pdbx_seq_one_letter_code
_entity_poly.pdbx_strand_id
1 'polypeptide(L)'
;MHSRAAKAPADVLEYEVAAEKASALGRAGRRLEDALAALAAHGAGSGAEEPPAARAALLDAAGEALWHLVIQRELCGLRNTEAMMRDYKVPAAVRARMGVRRPVEPR
;
A
#
# COMPACT_ATOMS: atom_id res chain seq x y z
N MET A 1 39.19 28.16 -4.28
CA MET A 1 38.12 28.71 -3.43
C MET A 1 36.78 28.19 -3.94
N HIS A 2 36.29 27.09 -3.39
CA HIS A 2 34.96 26.57 -3.74
C HIS A 2 33.93 27.29 -2.89
N SER A 3 33.23 28.26 -3.49
CA SER A 3 32.06 28.87 -2.87
C SER A 3 30.99 27.80 -2.73
N ARG A 4 30.77 27.31 -1.50
CA ARG A 4 29.62 26.48 -1.16
C ARG A 4 28.41 27.39 -1.21
N ALA A 5 27.80 27.51 -2.39
CA ALA A 5 26.48 28.13 -2.49
C ALA A 5 25.56 27.37 -1.54
N ALA A 6 25.09 28.06 -0.50
CA ALA A 6 24.03 27.54 0.35
C ALA A 6 22.87 27.16 -0.57
N LYS A 7 22.40 25.91 -0.47
CA LYS A 7 21.30 25.38 -1.26
C LYS A 7 20.11 26.34 -1.13
N ALA A 8 19.55 26.81 -2.25
CA ALA A 8 18.50 27.82 -2.21
C ALA A 8 17.31 27.29 -1.40
N PRO A 9 16.55 28.14 -0.68
CA PRO A 9 15.42 27.69 0.14
C PRO A 9 14.38 26.88 -0.64
N ALA A 10 14.19 27.17 -1.93
CA ALA A 10 13.36 26.37 -2.83
C ALA A 10 13.92 24.94 -3.00
N ASP A 11 15.23 24.79 -3.19
CA ASP A 11 15.86 23.47 -3.34
C ASP A 11 15.82 22.65 -2.04
N VAL A 12 15.78 23.31 -0.87
CA VAL A 12 15.60 22.65 0.43
C VAL A 12 14.18 22.13 0.57
N LEU A 13 13.18 22.95 0.25
CA LEU A 13 11.76 22.55 0.29
C LEU A 13 11.47 21.39 -0.65
N GLU A 14 11.95 21.44 -1.90
CA GLU A 14 11.78 20.34 -2.87
C GLU A 14 12.40 19.02 -2.36
N TYR A 15 13.56 19.10 -1.68
CA TYR A 15 14.18 17.94 -1.07
C TYR A 15 13.34 17.35 0.06
N GLU A 16 12.80 18.19 0.95
CA GLU A 16 11.93 17.74 2.04
C GLU A 16 10.64 17.10 1.52
N VAL A 17 10.02 17.70 0.51
CA VAL A 17 8.84 17.14 -0.17
C VAL A 17 9.16 15.79 -0.80
N ALA A 18 10.30 15.66 -1.49
CA ALA A 18 10.73 14.39 -2.07
C ALA A 18 11.00 13.32 -1.01
N ALA A 19 11.61 13.71 0.11
CA ALA A 19 11.87 12.82 1.25
C ALA A 19 10.57 12.33 1.89
N GLU A 20 9.57 13.21 2.10
CA GLU A 20 8.29 12.79 2.67
C GLU A 20 7.50 11.89 1.70
N LYS A 21 7.52 12.18 0.38
CA LYS A 21 6.92 11.28 -0.63
C LYS A 21 7.53 9.89 -0.58
N ALA A 22 8.87 9.80 -0.52
CA ALA A 22 9.57 8.52 -0.41
C ALA A 22 9.20 7.78 0.88
N SER A 23 9.14 8.50 2.00
CA SER A 23 8.75 7.95 3.30
C SER A 23 7.31 7.44 3.30
N ALA A 24 6.37 8.22 2.76
CA ALA A 24 4.96 7.86 2.63
C ALA A 24 4.76 6.62 1.75
N LEU A 25 5.43 6.56 0.60
CA LEU A 25 5.45 5.38 -0.28
C LEU A 25 5.99 4.15 0.44
N GLY A 26 7.10 4.28 1.17
CA GLY A 26 7.67 3.18 1.94
C GLY A 26 6.74 2.65 3.03
N ARG A 27 6.02 3.54 3.73
CA ARG A 27 5.00 3.14 4.73
C ARG A 27 3.82 2.44 4.07
N ALA A 28 3.35 2.94 2.92
CA ALA A 28 2.24 2.32 2.18
C ALA A 28 2.62 0.92 1.66
N GLY A 29 3.84 0.75 1.14
CA GLY A 29 4.36 -0.55 0.70
C GLY A 29 4.39 -1.59 1.82
N ARG A 30 4.97 -1.24 2.98
CA ARG A 30 5.01 -2.13 4.15
C ARG A 30 3.62 -2.53 4.64
N ARG A 31 2.65 -1.61 4.64
CA ARG A 31 1.25 -1.93 5.01
C ARG A 31 0.64 -2.98 4.08
N LEU A 32 0.94 -2.90 2.77
CA LEU A 32 0.48 -3.91 1.82
C LEU A 32 1.18 -5.26 2.07
N GLU A 33 2.49 -5.26 2.30
CA GLU A 33 3.26 -6.48 2.64
C GLU A 33 2.71 -7.17 3.88
N ASP A 34 2.49 -6.42 4.96
CA ASP A 34 1.95 -6.92 6.22
C ASP A 34 0.54 -7.52 6.02
N ALA A 35 -0.33 -6.84 5.27
CA ALA A 35 -1.68 -7.33 5.01
C ALA A 35 -1.70 -8.60 4.14
N LEU A 36 -0.82 -8.68 3.14
CA LEU A 36 -0.66 -9.88 2.32
C LEU A 36 -0.08 -11.04 3.13
N ALA A 37 0.88 -10.78 4.00
CA ALA A 37 1.45 -11.78 4.90
C ALA A 37 0.40 -12.33 5.87
N ALA A 38 -0.43 -11.46 6.46
CA ALA A 38 -1.53 -11.88 7.33
C ALA A 38 -2.56 -12.77 6.58
N LEU A 39 -2.93 -12.37 5.36
CA LEU A 39 -3.82 -13.16 4.50
C LEU A 39 -3.24 -14.54 4.13
N ALA A 40 -1.93 -14.60 3.88
CA ALA A 40 -1.22 -15.84 3.56
C ALA A 40 -1.10 -16.76 4.79
N ALA A 41 -0.75 -16.22 5.95
CA ALA A 41 -0.65 -16.95 7.20
C ALA A 41 -2.00 -17.60 7.59
N HIS A 42 -3.10 -16.87 7.41
CA HIS A 42 -4.44 -17.40 7.60
C HIS A 42 -4.76 -18.58 6.66
N GLY A 43 -4.27 -18.58 5.42
CA GLY A 43 -4.43 -19.71 4.49
C GLY A 43 -3.55 -20.92 4.78
N ALA A 44 -2.41 -20.74 5.46
CA ALA A 44 -1.45 -21.81 5.77
C ALA A 44 -1.78 -22.57 7.07
N GLY A 45 -2.48 -21.93 8.02
CA GLY A 45 -2.84 -22.50 9.32
C GLY A 45 -4.29 -22.98 9.44
N SER A 46 -5.16 -22.69 8.47
CA SER A 46 -6.59 -23.01 8.56
C SER A 46 -6.89 -24.45 8.15
N GLY A 47 -6.83 -25.35 9.12
CA GLY A 47 -7.60 -26.60 9.04
C GLY A 47 -9.09 -26.29 9.18
N ALA A 48 -9.84 -26.36 8.06
CA ALA A 48 -11.29 -26.49 7.88
C ALA A 48 -12.32 -25.67 8.71
N GLU A 49 -11.98 -24.94 9.78
CA GLU A 49 -12.97 -24.42 10.76
C GLU A 49 -12.89 -22.90 11.03
N GLU A 50 -12.05 -22.13 10.32
CA GLU A 50 -12.06 -20.68 10.53
C GLU A 50 -13.29 -20.00 9.88
N PRO A 51 -13.92 -19.01 10.55
CA PRO A 51 -15.10 -18.35 10.02
C PRO A 51 -14.81 -17.64 8.69
N PRO A 52 -15.67 -17.81 7.66
CA PRO A 52 -15.54 -17.09 6.39
C PRO A 52 -15.42 -15.56 6.52
N ALA A 53 -15.95 -15.00 7.62
CA ALA A 53 -15.87 -13.58 7.94
C ALA A 53 -14.44 -13.10 8.24
N ALA A 54 -13.60 -13.93 8.88
CA ALA A 54 -12.21 -13.58 9.21
C ALA A 54 -11.38 -13.41 7.94
N ARG A 55 -11.50 -14.37 7.00
CA ARG A 55 -10.86 -14.29 5.69
C ARG A 55 -11.32 -13.07 4.89
N ALA A 56 -12.63 -12.78 4.91
CA ALA A 56 -13.18 -11.62 4.22
C ALA A 56 -12.58 -10.31 4.74
N ALA A 57 -12.46 -10.15 6.06
CA ALA A 57 -11.84 -8.97 6.68
C ALA A 57 -10.37 -8.80 6.26
N LEU A 58 -9.59 -9.89 6.19
CA LEU A 58 -8.21 -9.86 5.72
C LEU A 58 -8.10 -9.46 4.23
N LEU A 59 -9.01 -9.95 3.40
CA LEU A 59 -9.08 -9.56 1.98
C LEU A 59 -9.40 -8.06 1.83
N ASP A 60 -10.30 -7.53 2.66
CA ASP A 60 -10.65 -6.11 2.64
C ASP A 60 -9.48 -5.23 3.11
N ALA A 61 -8.81 -5.61 4.19
CA ALA A 61 -7.64 -4.89 4.67
C ALA A 61 -6.51 -4.86 3.63
N ALA A 62 -6.25 -6.00 2.97
CA ALA A 62 -5.27 -6.07 1.88
C ALA A 62 -5.69 -5.24 0.65
N GLY A 63 -6.99 -5.25 0.30
CA GLY A 63 -7.53 -4.45 -0.80
C GLY A 63 -7.43 -2.94 -0.54
N GLU A 64 -7.68 -2.51 0.69
CA GLU A 64 -7.51 -1.12 1.12
C GLU A 64 -6.04 -0.68 1.10
N ALA A 65 -5.14 -1.52 1.64
CA ALA A 65 -3.70 -1.24 1.60
C ALA A 65 -3.18 -1.11 0.16
N LEU A 66 -3.65 -1.99 -0.73
CA LEU A 66 -3.33 -1.94 -2.16
C LEU A 66 -3.84 -0.63 -2.80
N TRP A 67 -5.08 -0.25 -2.52
CA TRP A 67 -5.68 0.98 -3.05
C TRP A 67 -4.89 2.23 -2.62
N HIS A 68 -4.52 2.31 -1.34
CA HIS A 68 -3.71 3.40 -0.83
C HIS A 68 -2.34 3.47 -1.50
N LEU A 69 -1.65 2.34 -1.69
CA LEU A 69 -0.36 2.33 -2.37
C LEU A 69 -0.47 2.79 -3.82
N VAL A 70 -1.51 2.34 -4.55
CA VAL A 70 -1.75 2.75 -5.95
C VAL A 70 -1.94 4.27 -6.04
N ILE A 71 -2.81 4.85 -5.22
CA ILE A 71 -3.01 6.31 -5.20
C ILE A 71 -1.70 7.04 -4.90
N GLN A 72 -0.95 6.62 -3.87
CA GLN A 72 0.31 7.28 -3.51
C GLN A 72 1.33 7.22 -4.64
N ARG A 73 1.41 6.09 -5.35
CA ARG A 73 2.27 5.93 -6.53
C ARG A 73 1.86 6.85 -7.67
N GLU A 74 0.56 6.97 -7.95
CA GLU A 74 0.05 7.86 -8.99
C GLU A 74 0.33 9.33 -8.68
N LEU A 75 0.16 9.76 -7.42
CA LEU A 75 0.51 11.10 -6.95
C LEU A 75 2.02 11.40 -7.07
N CYS A 76 2.85 10.36 -7.05
CA CYS A 76 4.29 10.45 -7.27
C CYS A 76 4.70 10.23 -8.76
N GLY A 77 3.74 10.07 -9.68
CA GLY A 77 4.01 9.84 -11.10
C GLY A 77 4.37 8.40 -11.49
N LEU A 78 4.27 7.44 -10.57
CA LEU A 78 4.66 6.04 -10.74
C LEU A 78 3.48 5.16 -11.23
N ARG A 79 3.13 5.25 -12.50
CA ARG A 79 1.84 4.75 -13.03
C ARG A 79 1.77 3.28 -13.49
N ASN A 80 2.87 2.52 -13.44
CA ASN A 80 2.85 1.12 -13.87
C ASN A 80 2.27 0.20 -12.77
N THR A 81 0.96 0.27 -12.58
CA THR A 81 0.23 -0.45 -11.52
C THR A 81 0.26 -1.97 -11.72
N GLU A 82 0.13 -2.46 -12.96
CA GLU A 82 0.15 -3.90 -13.23
C GLU A 82 1.51 -4.55 -12.91
N ALA A 83 2.63 -3.89 -13.27
CA ALA A 83 3.95 -4.37 -12.89
C ALA A 83 4.11 -4.39 -11.37
N MET A 84 3.68 -3.33 -10.68
CA MET A 84 3.72 -3.27 -9.22
C MET A 84 2.90 -4.40 -8.58
N MET A 85 1.67 -4.66 -9.04
CA MET A 85 0.84 -5.73 -8.47
C MET A 85 1.50 -7.11 -8.64
N ARG A 86 2.19 -7.34 -9.75
CA ARG A 86 2.96 -8.56 -9.99
C ARG A 86 4.15 -8.66 -9.02
N ASP A 87 4.89 -7.58 -8.82
CA ASP A 87 6.08 -7.56 -7.96
C ASP A 87 5.72 -7.85 -6.48
N TYR A 88 4.60 -7.30 -6.01
CA TYR A 88 4.04 -7.61 -4.67
C TYR A 88 3.29 -8.97 -4.61
N LYS A 89 3.17 -9.70 -5.73
CA LYS A 89 2.43 -10.97 -5.84
C LYS A 89 0.98 -10.86 -5.35
N VAL A 90 0.31 -9.77 -5.68
CA VAL A 90 -1.05 -9.48 -5.22
C VAL A 90 -2.04 -10.56 -5.72
N PRO A 91 -2.75 -11.27 -4.83
CA PRO A 91 -3.75 -12.26 -5.23
C PRO A 91 -4.95 -11.63 -5.95
N ALA A 92 -5.56 -12.35 -6.89
CA ALA A 92 -6.75 -11.87 -7.62
C ALA A 92 -7.90 -11.46 -6.69
N ALA A 93 -8.11 -12.20 -5.60
CA ALA A 93 -9.13 -11.88 -4.60
C ALA A 93 -8.86 -10.54 -3.88
N VAL A 94 -7.59 -10.15 -3.70
CA VAL A 94 -7.21 -8.84 -3.14
C VAL A 94 -7.42 -7.74 -4.17
N ARG A 95 -7.03 -7.97 -5.44
CA ARG A 95 -7.29 -7.02 -6.54
C ARG A 95 -8.78 -6.69 -6.65
N ALA A 96 -9.65 -7.69 -6.51
CA ALA A 96 -11.10 -7.51 -6.55
C ALA A 96 -11.68 -6.66 -5.39
N ARG A 97 -10.92 -6.46 -4.31
CA ARG A 97 -11.29 -5.60 -3.18
C ARG A 97 -10.69 -4.19 -3.27
N MET A 98 -9.82 -3.93 -4.24
CA MET A 98 -9.20 -2.62 -4.41
C MET A 98 -10.26 -1.55 -4.71
N GLY A 99 -10.30 -0.50 -3.91
CA GLY A 99 -11.25 0.62 -4.08
C GLY A 99 -12.69 0.29 -3.66
N VAL A 100 -12.97 -0.93 -3.19
CA VAL A 100 -14.30 -1.31 -2.70
C VAL A 100 -14.44 -0.85 -1.25
N ARG A 101 -15.41 0.03 -0.98
CA ARG A 101 -15.79 0.42 0.39
C ARG A 101 -17.09 -0.28 0.73
N ARG A 102 -17.04 -1.25 1.64
CA ARG A 102 -18.27 -1.88 2.15
C ARG A 102 -18.96 -0.87 3.09
N PRO A 103 -20.29 -0.67 2.97
CA PRO A 103 -21.02 0.15 3.90
C PRO A 103 -20.81 -0.34 5.33
N VAL A 104 -20.56 0.57 6.27
CA VAL A 104 -20.64 0.25 7.69
C VAL A 104 -22.12 0.18 8.01
N GLU A 105 -22.62 -0.99 8.40
CA GLU A 105 -24.00 -1.13 8.85
C GLU A 105 -24.18 -0.29 10.12
N PRO A 106 -25.18 0.61 10.16
CA PRO A 106 -25.45 1.39 11.35
C PRO A 106 -25.83 0.45 12.50
N ARG A 107 -25.18 0.62 13.65
CA ARG A 107 -25.49 -0.10 14.89
C ARG A 107 -26.84 0.30 15.45
#